data_AF-A0A5K1BR02-F1
#
_entry.id   AF-A0A5K1BR02-F1
#
_cell.length_a   1.000
_cell.length_b   1.000
_cell.length_c   1.000
_cell.angle_alpha   90.00
_cell.angle_beta   90.00
_cell.angle_gamma   90.00
#
_symmetry.space_group_name_H-M   'P 1'
#
loop_
_entity.id
_entity.type
_entity.pdbx_description
1 polymer ?
#
loop_
_entity_poly.entity_id
_entity_poly.type
_entity_poly.pdbx_seq_one_letter_code
_entity_poly.pdbx_strand_id
1 'polypeptide(L)' 'MKRDPTKDALLSDICISTSAAPTFLPAHHFETKNEKGETIRSFDLIDGGVCANNP' A
#
# COMPACT_ATOMS: atom_id res chain seq x y z
N MET A 1 -3.33 -4.74 20.27
CA MET A 1 -3.02 -3.90 19.10
C MET A 1 -4.13 -2.85 18.95
N LYS A 2 -3.80 -1.56 18.88
CA LYS A 2 -4.78 -0.53 18.50
C LYS A 2 -4.94 -0.55 16.97
N ARG A 3 -6.18 -0.52 16.48
CA ARG A 3 -6.47 -0.44 15.04
C ARG A 3 -6.11 0.96 14.56
N ASP A 4 -5.29 1.04 13.52
CA ASP A 4 -4.86 2.31 12.92
C ASP A 4 -5.69 2.54 11.66
N PRO A 5 -6.67 3.47 11.68
CA PRO A 5 -7.54 3.73 10.54
C PRO A 5 -6.79 4.27 9.32
N THR A 6 -5.55 4.76 9.48
CA THR A 6 -4.73 5.22 8.35
C THR A 6 -4.22 4.07 7.46
N LYS A 7 -4.30 2.82 7.95
CA LYS A 7 -3.82 1.61 7.26
C LYS A 7 -4.96 0.74 6.69
N ASP A 8 -6.20 1.20 6.77
CA ASP A 8 -7.36 0.50 6.22
C ASP A 8 -7.48 0.80 4.72
N ALA A 9 -6.54 0.25 3.94
CA ALA A 9 -6.47 0.40 2.49
C ALA A 9 -7.32 -0.66 1.78
N LEU A 10 -7.67 -0.39 0.51
CA LEU A 10 -8.34 -1.39 -0.31
C LEU A 10 -7.42 -2.60 -0.50
N LEU A 11 -8.01 -3.81 -0.46
CA LEU A 11 -7.25 -5.04 -0.68
C LEU A 11 -6.55 -5.05 -2.05
N SER A 12 -7.19 -4.46 -3.07
CA SER A 12 -6.61 -4.31 -4.41
C SER A 12 -5.33 -3.49 -4.40
N ASP A 13 -5.29 -2.36 -3.67
CA ASP A 13 -4.10 -1.52 -3.59
C ASP A 13 -2.95 -2.27 -2.92
N ILE A 14 -3.24 -3.01 -1.85
CA ILE A 14 -2.25 -3.86 -1.17
C ILE A 14 -1.69 -4.91 -2.12
N CYS A 15 -2.55 -5.61 -2.87
CA CYS A 15 -2.13 -6.65 -3.82
C CYS A 15 -1.27 -6.10 -4.97
N ILE A 16 -1.64 -4.94 -5.53
CA ILE A 16 -0.87 -4.31 -6.61
C ILE A 16 0.49 -3.86 -6.07
N SER A 17 0.51 -3.19 -4.92
CA SER A 17 1.74 -2.74 -4.27
C SER A 17 2.70 -3.89 -3.96
N THR A 18 2.22 -4.97 -3.35
CA THR A 18 3.10 -6.07 -2.92
C THR A 18 3.71 -6.87 -4.08
N SER A 19 3.13 -6.78 -5.28
CA SER A 19 3.61 -7.46 -6.48
C SER A 19 4.35 -6.54 -7.45
N ALA A 20 4.49 -5.23 -7.14
CA ALA A 20 5.10 -4.23 -8.01
C ALA A 20 6.65 -4.37 -8.06
N ALA A 21 7.13 -5.47 -8.65
CA ALA A 21 8.54 -5.84 -8.62
C ALA A 21 9.37 -4.81 -9.40
N PRO A 22 10.45 -4.26 -8.80
CA PRO A 22 11.30 -3.30 -9.50
C PRO A 22 11.78 -3.85 -10.83
N THR A 23 11.78 -3.02 -11.87
CA THR A 23 12.10 -3.35 -13.28
C THR A 23 11.04 -4.15 -14.05
N PHE A 24 10.07 -4.78 -13.38
CA PHE A 24 8.97 -5.52 -14.03
C PHE A 24 7.67 -4.72 -14.06
N LEU A 25 7.38 -3.99 -12.97
CA LEU A 25 6.15 -3.24 -12.80
C LEU A 25 6.44 -1.85 -12.20
N PRO A 26 5.64 -0.83 -12.54
CA PRO A 26 5.77 0.50 -11.93
C PRO A 26 5.38 0.47 -10.45
N ALA A 27 5.95 1.39 -9.67
CA ALA A 27 5.56 1.59 -8.27
C ALA A 27 4.07 1.98 -8.16
N HIS A 28 3.39 1.50 -7.13
CA HIS A 28 1.96 1.77 -6.92
C HIS A 28 1.78 2.88 -5.89
N HIS A 29 1.05 3.92 -6.29
CA HIS A 29 0.67 5.03 -5.42
C HIS A 29 -0.82 4.98 -5.12
N PHE A 30 -1.18 5.10 -3.85
CA PHE A 30 -2.59 5.24 -3.45
C PHE A 30 -2.73 6.02 -2.14
N GLU A 31 -3.96 6.42 -1.84
CA GLU A 31 -4.30 7.22 -0.65
C GLU A 31 -5.42 6.56 0.14
N THR A 32 -5.29 6.55 1.47
CA THR A 32 -6.41 6.21 2.36
C THR A 32 -7.20 7.44 2.71
N LYS A 33 -8.53 7.31 2.73
CA LYS A 33 -9.46 8.42 2.99
C LYS A 33 -10.30 8.12 4.22
N ASN A 34 -10.71 9.16 4.93
CA ASN A 34 -11.65 9.02 6.03
C ASN A 34 -13.08 8.89 5.51
N GLU A 35 -14.03 8.68 6.42
CA GLU A 35 -15.47 8.59 6.11
C GLU A 35 -16.02 9.86 5.43
N LYS A 36 -15.33 10.99 5.55
CA LYS A 36 -15.67 12.27 4.89
C LYS A 36 -15.00 12.43 3.52
N GLY A 37 -14.22 11.44 3.07
CA GLY A 37 -13.49 11.46 1.80
C GLY A 37 -12.19 12.26 1.83
N GLU A 38 -11.76 12.75 3.00
CA GLU A 38 -10.51 13.49 3.15
C GLU A 38 -9.33 12.50 3.21
N THR A 39 -8.28 12.78 2.43
CA THR A 39 -7.06 11.98 2.44
C THR A 39 -6.39 12.04 3.81
N ILE A 40 -6.21 10.88 4.43
CA ILE A 40 -5.55 10.73 5.73
C ILE A 40 -4.06 10.44 5.53
N ARG A 41 -3.72 9.66 4.50
CA ARG A 41 -2.35 9.22 4.24
C ARG A 41 -2.17 8.79 2.79
N SER A 42 -1.00 9.11 2.23
CA SER A 42 -0.55 8.63 0.93
C SER A 42 0.51 7.54 1.10
N PHE A 43 0.54 6.60 0.17
CA PHE A 43 1.44 5.44 0.16
C PHE A 43 2.09 5.30 -1.22
N ASP A 44 3.42 5.23 -1.24
CA ASP A 44 4.23 4.91 -2.41
C ASP A 44 4.90 3.55 -2.15
N LEU A 45 4.35 2.47 -2.69
CA LEU A 45 4.78 1.12 -2.38
C LEU A 45 5.30 0.36 -3.61
N ILE A 46 6.22 -0.56 -3.35
CA ILE A 46 6.83 -1.49 -4.30
C ILE A 46 6.78 -2.93 -3.74
N ASP A 47 7.20 -3.90 -4.54
CA ASP A 47 7.12 -5.33 -4.21
C ASP A 47 7.71 -5.71 -2.86
N GLY A 48 6.98 -6.60 -2.16
CA GLY A 48 7.33 -7.06 -0.82
C GLY A 48 8.66 -7.81 -0.77
N GLY A 49 9.08 -8.47 -1.85
CA GLY A 49 10.36 -9.15 -1.97
C GLY A 49 11.57 -8.22 -1.91
N VAL A 50 11.38 -6.91 -2.12
CA VAL A 50 12.41 -5.88 -1.87
C VAL A 50 12.55 -5.60 -0.37
N CYS A 51 11.44 -5.65 0.37
CA CYS A 51 11.41 -5.34 1.81
C CYS A 51 11.80 -6.55 2.66
N ALA A 52 11.36 -7.76 2.28
CA ALA A 52 11.77 -9.02 2.86
C ALA A 52 11.56 -10.14 1.83
N ASN A 53 12.65 -10.77 1.39
CA ASN A 53 12.60 -11.91 0.47
C ASN A 53 12.39 -13.27 1.19
N ASN A 54 12.30 -13.24 2.52
CA ASN A 54 11.97 -14.39 3.36
C ASN A 54 11.11 -13.91 4.55
N PRO A 55 9.79 -13.82 4.37
CA PRO A 55 8.86 -13.32 5.39
C PRO A 55 8.69 -14.26 6.59
#